data_AF-A0AAD7UEA6-F1
#
_entry.id   AF-A0AAD7UEA6-F1
#
_cell.length_a   1.000
_cell.length_b   1.000
_cell.length_c   1.000
_cell.angle_alpha   90.00
_cell.angle_beta   90.00
_cell.angle_gamma   90.00
#
_symmetry.space_group_name_H-M   'P 1'
#
loop_
_entity.id
_entity.type
_entity.pdbx_description
1 polymer ?
#
loop_
_entity_poly.entity_id
_entity_poly.type
_entity_poly.pdbx_seq_one_letter_code
_entity_poly.pdbx_strand_id
1 'polypeptide(L)'
;MSSSIDGLGELFGSKLGLSKPASPKGKYPSHFVKSQEHLLQSSEYNPEPTTMPPPSAGLAGAIGERHVISFVGMPARGKQFMAERLCRYLKFFHGAQCRIFDLADEKFNSDQDLGDALSKYLEEEDETATTQLLRSLEGIDEDSLDRLKKNVDSGKIAILDTSDAFKTQRRAWSGSSKETRWAMQKHCGSLRVRVKLLFIEVIVTDTQLVRKFLRQRTDDVDAAESRIREFGRAFVTIQDDGSEDDLAYVKLINYGEKVVTNRIRGFLLMQIVKYLSHVHPNPRTVYVSRHGQSQYNVCQKIGGNPGLTASGERFARWLGSWVPAHIWPAKNETGRSVTDFEELDADDEALDPHTARPLFGRVFSVDDTPVIIRPARLWTSTLKRTIDTARHIPHPVLELRGGGGVWHQMLPRVYRNLDELFAGDYEGMTYKEIEANFGGESILRKRDKLGYRYPRGESYLDLIARLDPLMHELESYAEPLLIVSHQATLRILYAYLVGIPRAEAPKIEIPLHTIIKIEWDGWQSFNETRFHFDDPAAAAASSSSRADNSPPQDNNNDDDDDDDGQRLF
;
A
#
# COMPACT_ATOMS: atom_id res chain seq x y z
N MET A 1 10.59 13.08 -49.59
CA MET A 1 9.98 14.27 -50.20
C MET A 1 9.18 14.97 -49.11
N SER A 2 9.59 16.20 -48.82
CA SER A 2 8.99 17.15 -47.89
C SER A 2 7.69 17.75 -48.42
N SER A 3 6.70 18.01 -47.55
CA SER A 3 5.80 19.18 -47.58
C SER A 3 4.76 19.03 -46.45
N SER A 4 4.87 19.71 -45.31
CA SER A 4 4.39 21.08 -45.02
C SER A 4 2.89 21.29 -45.30
N ILE A 5 2.08 21.34 -44.24
CA ILE A 5 0.74 21.96 -44.22
C ILE A 5 0.77 22.99 -43.08
N ASP A 6 1.28 24.16 -43.41
CA ASP A 6 0.93 25.43 -42.77
C ASP A 6 -0.13 26.07 -43.65
N GLY A 7 -1.24 26.50 -43.05
CA GLY A 7 -2.22 27.34 -43.73
C GLY A 7 -3.64 26.92 -43.45
N LEU A 8 -4.21 27.42 -42.36
CA LEU A 8 -5.65 27.70 -42.21
C LEU A 8 -5.85 28.67 -41.03
N GLY A 9 -5.08 29.76 -41.03
CA GLY A 9 -5.10 30.80 -40.00
C GLY A 9 -5.27 32.18 -40.60
N GLU A 10 -6.24 32.36 -41.50
CA GLU A 10 -6.63 33.71 -41.96
C GLU A 10 -7.99 33.65 -42.67
N LEU A 11 -9.07 33.73 -41.89
CA LEU A 11 -10.37 34.21 -42.34
C LEU A 11 -11.16 34.57 -41.08
N PHE A 12 -11.70 35.79 -41.05
CA PHE A 12 -12.51 36.43 -40.00
C PHE A 12 -11.77 37.31 -38.96
N GLY A 13 -11.18 38.41 -39.44
CA GLY A 13 -11.41 39.73 -38.84
C GLY A 13 -12.25 40.55 -39.84
N SER A 14 -13.41 41.11 -39.53
CA SER A 14 -13.61 42.23 -38.62
C SER A 14 -15.10 42.62 -38.65
N LYS A 15 -15.67 42.96 -37.48
CA LYS A 15 -16.72 43.98 -37.24
C LYS A 15 -17.42 43.69 -35.91
N LEU A 16 -16.91 44.31 -34.85
CA LEU A 16 -17.70 44.87 -33.74
C LEU A 16 -16.73 45.61 -32.84
N GLY A 17 -16.77 46.94 -32.91
CA GLY A 17 -16.03 47.82 -32.02
C GLY A 17 -16.64 47.74 -30.63
N LEU A 18 -15.98 46.99 -29.75
CA LEU A 18 -16.16 47.07 -28.30
C LEU A 18 -14.77 47.16 -27.67
N SER A 19 -14.53 48.24 -26.93
CA SER A 19 -13.31 48.49 -26.18
C SER A 19 -13.11 47.38 -25.14
N LYS A 20 -11.90 46.79 -25.13
CA LYS A 20 -11.49 45.84 -24.07
C LYS A 20 -11.46 46.57 -22.72
N PRO A 21 -12.09 46.04 -21.65
CA PRO A 21 -11.83 46.53 -20.31
C PRO A 21 -10.38 46.18 -19.94
N ALA A 22 -9.70 47.11 -19.29
CA ALA A 22 -8.33 46.93 -18.79
C ALA A 22 -8.30 45.74 -17.83
N SER A 23 -7.47 44.74 -18.14
CA SER A 23 -7.16 43.64 -17.23
C SER A 23 -6.37 44.18 -16.03
N PRO A 24 -6.71 43.79 -14.79
CA PRO A 24 -5.91 44.17 -13.63
C PRO A 24 -4.54 43.50 -13.74
N LYS A 25 -3.49 44.33 -13.79
CA LYS A 25 -2.10 43.90 -13.71
C LYS A 25 -1.85 43.32 -12.31
N GLY A 26 -1.90 41.99 -12.23
CA GLY A 26 -1.45 41.20 -11.09
C GLY A 26 -1.20 39.78 -11.56
N LYS A 27 -0.07 39.53 -12.22
CA LYS A 27 0.37 38.16 -12.52
C LYS A 27 0.85 37.55 -11.21
N TYR A 28 0.00 36.77 -10.54
CA TYR A 28 0.51 35.71 -9.68
C TYR A 28 1.31 34.75 -10.58
N PRO A 29 2.55 34.37 -10.21
CA PRO A 29 3.32 33.42 -11.00
C PRO A 29 2.51 32.12 -11.10
N SER A 30 2.39 31.55 -12.30
CA SER A 30 1.69 30.27 -12.47
C SER A 30 2.38 29.23 -11.59
N HIS A 31 1.70 28.78 -10.54
CA HIS A 31 2.26 27.87 -9.53
C HIS A 31 2.40 26.43 -10.06
N PHE A 32 2.02 26.18 -11.31
CA PHE A 32 2.19 24.91 -12.00
C PHE A 32 3.28 24.99 -13.07
N VAL A 33 4.18 24.01 -13.02
CA VAL A 33 5.33 23.87 -13.93
C VAL A 33 4.83 23.61 -15.35
N LYS A 34 5.24 24.45 -16.32
CA LYS A 34 5.10 24.16 -17.76
C LYS A 34 5.94 22.93 -18.12
N SER A 35 5.40 22.01 -18.91
CA SER A 35 6.02 20.79 -19.47
C SER A 35 7.10 20.11 -18.60
N GLN A 36 6.77 18.94 -18.08
CA GLN A 36 7.67 18.12 -17.25
C GLN A 36 8.57 17.17 -18.05
N GLU A 37 8.67 17.30 -19.38
CA GLU A 37 9.51 16.42 -20.21
C GLU A 37 10.99 16.44 -19.81
N HIS A 38 11.48 17.56 -19.30
CA HIS A 38 12.85 17.69 -18.81
C HIS A 38 13.11 16.88 -17.52
N LEU A 39 12.07 16.52 -16.75
CA LEU A 39 12.20 15.61 -15.59
C LEU A 39 12.50 14.17 -16.02
N LEU A 40 12.39 13.85 -17.32
CA LEU A 40 12.81 12.57 -17.89
C LEU A 40 14.29 12.58 -18.30
N GLN A 41 14.98 13.73 -18.21
CA GLN A 41 16.37 13.87 -18.63
C GLN A 41 17.34 13.56 -17.49
N SER A 42 18.27 12.64 -17.73
CA SER A 42 19.32 12.28 -16.80
C SER A 42 20.12 13.51 -16.36
N SER A 43 20.39 13.61 -15.06
CA SER A 43 21.29 14.62 -14.48
C SER A 43 22.41 13.98 -13.68
N GLU A 44 23.44 14.73 -13.32
CA GLU A 44 24.53 14.25 -12.45
C GLU A 44 24.02 13.68 -11.12
N TYR A 45 22.98 14.29 -10.56
CA TYR A 45 22.42 13.94 -9.26
C TYR A 45 21.27 12.92 -9.35
N ASN A 46 20.64 12.80 -10.52
CA ASN A 46 19.60 11.84 -10.83
C ASN A 46 19.84 11.27 -12.24
N PRO A 47 20.82 10.36 -12.38
CA PRO A 47 21.19 9.80 -13.69
C PRO A 47 20.07 8.98 -14.31
N GLU A 48 19.15 8.49 -13.48
CA GLU A 48 17.94 7.79 -13.87
C GLU A 48 16.70 8.48 -13.27
N PRO A 49 16.18 9.57 -13.88
CA PRO A 49 15.03 10.32 -13.38
C PRO A 49 13.68 9.59 -13.46
N THR A 50 12.92 9.56 -12.37
CA THR A 50 11.61 8.89 -12.28
C THR A 50 10.72 9.20 -13.50
N THR A 51 10.46 8.19 -14.32
CA THR A 51 9.67 8.30 -15.57
C THR A 51 8.16 8.25 -15.35
N MET A 52 7.70 8.15 -14.10
CA MET A 52 6.28 8.15 -13.81
C MET A 52 5.77 9.58 -13.94
N PRO A 53 4.93 9.91 -14.94
CA PRO A 53 4.29 11.21 -14.98
C PRO A 53 3.49 11.39 -13.67
N PRO A 54 3.30 12.64 -13.21
CA PRO A 54 2.47 12.90 -12.05
C PRO A 54 1.11 12.22 -12.27
N PRO A 55 0.51 11.64 -11.21
CA PRO A 55 -0.81 11.06 -11.31
C PRO A 55 -1.74 12.11 -11.93
N SER A 56 -2.41 11.75 -13.02
CA SER A 56 -3.50 12.57 -13.55
C SER A 56 -4.51 12.80 -12.41
N ALA A 57 -5.27 13.91 -12.43
CA ALA A 57 -6.23 14.19 -11.37
C ALA A 57 -7.22 13.03 -11.10
N GLY A 58 -7.43 12.14 -12.10
CA GLY A 58 -8.16 10.88 -11.94
C GLY A 58 -7.41 9.77 -11.20
N LEU A 59 -6.07 9.67 -11.31
CA LEU A 59 -5.22 8.77 -10.52
C LEU A 59 -5.02 9.24 -9.07
N ALA A 60 -5.09 10.56 -8.82
CA ALA A 60 -4.95 11.14 -7.49
C ALA A 60 -6.14 10.89 -6.56
N GLY A 61 -7.12 10.11 -7.00
CA GLY A 61 -8.12 9.52 -6.14
C GLY A 61 -9.22 10.46 -5.71
N ALA A 62 -10.22 10.63 -6.57
CA ALA A 62 -11.53 11.18 -6.21
C ALA A 62 -12.58 11.06 -7.32
N ILE A 63 -12.21 10.89 -8.59
CA ILE A 63 -13.14 11.21 -9.68
C ILE A 63 -13.74 9.96 -10.31
N GLY A 64 -15.07 9.89 -10.29
CA GLY A 64 -15.79 9.40 -11.46
C GLY A 64 -17.09 8.68 -11.16
N GLU A 65 -17.14 7.81 -10.15
CA GLU A 65 -18.26 6.86 -9.98
C GLU A 65 -18.43 6.36 -8.54
N ARG A 66 -19.67 6.32 -8.04
CA ARG A 66 -20.01 5.66 -6.75
C ARG A 66 -20.18 4.15 -6.93
N HIS A 67 -19.69 3.38 -5.96
CA HIS A 67 -19.70 1.93 -6.02
C HIS A 67 -20.29 1.29 -4.76
N VAL A 68 -21.08 0.24 -4.96
CA VAL A 68 -21.40 -0.75 -3.93
C VAL A 68 -20.72 -2.05 -4.34
N ILE A 69 -19.90 -2.60 -3.46
CA ILE A 69 -19.15 -3.83 -3.68
C ILE A 69 -19.65 -4.86 -2.67
N SER A 70 -20.17 -5.99 -3.13
CA SER A 70 -20.69 -7.05 -2.26
C SER A 70 -19.80 -8.28 -2.30
N PHE A 71 -19.23 -8.66 -1.15
CA PHE A 71 -18.52 -9.93 -1.02
C PHE A 71 -19.50 -11.08 -0.78
N VAL A 72 -19.47 -12.06 -1.67
CA VAL A 72 -20.35 -13.24 -1.69
C VAL A 72 -19.48 -14.51 -1.58
N GLY A 73 -20.03 -15.57 -1.00
CA GLY A 73 -19.35 -16.87 -0.95
C GLY A 73 -19.64 -17.64 0.32
N MET A 74 -19.23 -18.91 0.32
CA MET A 74 -19.37 -19.81 1.47
C MET A 74 -18.71 -19.25 2.75
N PRO A 75 -19.17 -19.62 3.95
CA PRO A 75 -18.53 -19.23 5.21
C PRO A 75 -17.08 -19.74 5.29
N ALA A 76 -16.24 -19.06 6.09
CA ALA A 76 -14.82 -19.40 6.25
C ALA A 76 -14.03 -19.47 4.92
N ARG A 77 -14.18 -18.45 4.08
CA ARG A 77 -13.52 -18.36 2.76
C ARG A 77 -12.63 -17.14 2.55
N GLY A 78 -12.50 -16.24 3.52
CA GLY A 78 -11.61 -15.07 3.36
C GLY A 78 -12.33 -13.75 3.09
N LYS A 79 -13.67 -13.74 2.97
CA LYS A 79 -14.45 -12.57 2.56
C LYS A 79 -14.09 -11.29 3.35
N GLN A 80 -14.17 -11.34 4.67
CA GLN A 80 -13.83 -10.22 5.55
C GLN A 80 -12.40 -9.72 5.34
N PHE A 81 -11.42 -10.62 5.29
CA PHE A 81 -10.02 -10.27 5.03
C PHE A 81 -9.85 -9.54 3.69
N MET A 82 -10.44 -10.09 2.62
CA MET A 82 -10.37 -9.50 1.28
C MET A 82 -11.06 -8.13 1.25
N ALA A 83 -12.21 -7.98 1.92
CA ALA A 83 -12.95 -6.72 2.03
C ALA A 83 -12.13 -5.63 2.74
N GLU A 84 -11.48 -5.97 3.86
CA GLU A 84 -10.63 -5.05 4.62
C GLU A 84 -9.36 -4.66 3.86
N ARG A 85 -8.70 -5.63 3.23
CA ARG A 85 -7.54 -5.38 2.37
C ARG A 85 -7.90 -4.49 1.19
N LEU A 86 -9.04 -4.72 0.55
CA LEU A 86 -9.53 -3.90 -0.55
C LEU A 86 -9.86 -2.48 -0.08
N CYS A 87 -10.58 -2.35 1.03
CA CYS A 87 -10.93 -1.05 1.62
C CYS A 87 -9.67 -0.22 1.87
N ARG A 88 -8.65 -0.85 2.47
CA ARG A 88 -7.37 -0.21 2.76
C ARG A 88 -6.66 0.23 1.48
N TYR A 89 -6.55 -0.65 0.48
CA TYR A 89 -5.95 -0.35 -0.81
C TYR A 89 -6.60 0.86 -1.50
N LEU A 90 -7.93 0.85 -1.59
CA LEU A 90 -8.71 1.91 -2.23
C LEU A 90 -8.56 3.25 -1.50
N LYS A 91 -8.59 3.26 -0.16
CA LYS A 91 -8.34 4.48 0.63
C LYS A 91 -6.94 5.03 0.43
N PHE A 92 -5.95 4.14 0.42
CA PHE A 92 -4.55 4.52 0.50
C PHE A 92 -3.99 4.95 -0.86
N PHE A 93 -4.15 4.12 -1.88
CA PHE A 93 -3.61 4.36 -3.23
C PHE A 93 -4.56 5.16 -4.12
N HIS A 94 -5.86 4.89 -4.04
CA HIS A 94 -6.88 5.56 -4.86
C HIS A 94 -7.60 6.69 -4.14
N GLY A 95 -7.18 7.06 -2.92
CA GLY A 95 -7.80 8.14 -2.15
C GLY A 95 -9.30 8.02 -1.93
N ALA A 96 -9.87 6.84 -2.16
CA ALA A 96 -11.30 6.66 -2.24
C ALA A 96 -11.91 6.75 -0.85
N GLN A 97 -13.11 7.31 -0.79
CA GLN A 97 -13.92 7.26 0.41
C GLN A 97 -14.55 5.87 0.50
N CYS A 98 -13.87 4.96 1.15
CA CYS A 98 -14.32 3.59 1.29
C CYS A 98 -14.85 3.31 2.69
N ARG A 99 -15.97 2.61 2.82
CA ARG A 99 -16.49 2.16 4.12
C ARG A 99 -17.02 0.74 4.02
N ILE A 100 -16.69 -0.07 5.02
CA ILE A 100 -17.23 -1.42 5.17
C ILE A 100 -18.52 -1.34 5.99
N PHE A 101 -19.56 -2.00 5.49
CA PHE A 101 -20.84 -2.22 6.13
C PHE A 101 -20.95 -3.70 6.39
N ASP A 102 -20.68 -4.11 7.63
CA ASP A 102 -20.88 -5.49 8.06
C ASP A 102 -22.37 -5.73 8.28
N LEU A 103 -22.93 -6.69 7.54
CA LEU A 103 -24.33 -7.08 7.62
C LEU A 103 -24.68 -7.77 8.94
N ALA A 104 -23.69 -8.32 9.64
CA ALA A 104 -23.86 -8.97 10.93
C ALA A 104 -23.81 -7.98 12.11
N ASP A 105 -23.51 -6.71 11.86
CA ASP A 105 -23.43 -5.67 12.88
C ASP A 105 -24.80 -5.42 13.52
N GLU A 106 -24.84 -5.51 14.86
CA GLU A 106 -26.05 -5.37 15.67
C GLU A 106 -26.74 -4.01 15.50
N LYS A 107 -26.02 -2.98 15.02
CA LYS A 107 -26.63 -1.68 14.72
C LYS A 107 -27.65 -1.73 13.58
N PHE A 108 -27.66 -2.80 12.77
CA PHE A 108 -28.59 -2.97 11.65
C PHE A 108 -29.67 -4.02 11.99
N ASN A 109 -30.69 -3.57 12.73
CA ASN A 109 -31.82 -4.43 13.15
C ASN A 109 -32.66 -4.95 11.97
N SER A 110 -32.68 -4.22 10.85
CA SER A 110 -33.41 -4.59 9.64
C SER A 110 -32.61 -4.31 8.36
N ASP A 111 -33.06 -4.90 7.24
CA ASP A 111 -32.51 -4.58 5.91
C ASP A 111 -32.81 -3.14 5.49
N GLN A 112 -33.86 -2.52 6.05
CA GLN A 112 -34.18 -1.12 5.85
C GLN A 112 -33.12 -0.22 6.50
N ASP A 113 -32.73 -0.51 7.74
CA ASP A 113 -31.71 0.29 8.46
C ASP A 113 -30.37 0.31 7.70
N LEU A 114 -29.98 -0.85 7.16
CA LEU A 114 -28.77 -0.95 6.33
C LEU A 114 -28.94 -0.19 5.01
N GLY A 115 -30.09 -0.34 4.34
CA GLY A 115 -30.41 0.39 3.12
C GLY A 115 -30.37 1.91 3.30
N ASP A 116 -30.94 2.41 4.40
CA ASP A 116 -30.96 3.83 4.75
C ASP A 116 -29.56 4.34 5.07
N ALA A 117 -28.76 3.57 5.81
CA ALA A 117 -27.37 3.91 6.09
C ALA A 117 -26.48 3.95 4.83
N LEU A 118 -26.68 3.00 3.91
CA LEU A 118 -25.99 2.96 2.62
C LEU A 118 -26.39 4.16 1.75
N SER A 119 -27.69 4.43 1.65
CA SER A 119 -28.23 5.55 0.88
C SER A 119 -27.67 6.87 1.42
N LYS A 120 -27.75 7.07 2.74
CA LYS A 120 -27.18 8.25 3.40
C LYS A 120 -25.71 8.43 3.10
N TYR A 121 -24.91 7.37 3.22
CA TYR A 121 -23.47 7.44 2.96
C TYR A 121 -23.17 7.82 1.51
N LEU A 122 -23.84 7.19 0.54
CA LEU A 122 -23.60 7.40 -0.88
C LEU A 122 -24.13 8.76 -1.38
N GLU A 123 -25.23 9.25 -0.81
CA GLU A 123 -25.89 10.50 -1.18
C GLU A 123 -25.32 11.73 -0.47
N GLU A 124 -24.64 11.56 0.66
CA GLU A 124 -24.02 12.68 1.38
C GLU A 124 -22.98 13.39 0.48
N GLU A 125 -23.16 14.69 0.29
CA GLU A 125 -22.23 15.53 -0.45
C GLU A 125 -20.95 15.74 0.34
N ASP A 126 -19.81 15.74 -0.36
CA ASP A 126 -18.53 16.06 0.26
C ASP A 126 -18.01 17.41 -0.26
N GLU A 127 -18.13 18.44 0.59
CA GLU A 127 -17.59 19.77 0.35
C GLU A 127 -16.05 19.75 0.20
N THR A 128 -15.36 18.78 0.83
CA THR A 128 -13.89 18.73 0.86
C THR A 128 -13.27 18.14 -0.42
N ALA A 129 -13.82 17.03 -0.95
CA ALA A 129 -13.41 16.49 -2.26
C ALA A 129 -13.68 17.48 -3.40
N THR A 130 -14.82 18.19 -3.33
CA THR A 130 -15.15 19.27 -4.27
C THR A 130 -14.08 20.36 -4.21
N THR A 131 -13.71 20.82 -3.01
CA THR A 131 -12.69 21.85 -2.82
C THR A 131 -11.29 21.43 -3.29
N GLN A 132 -10.91 20.16 -3.15
CA GLN A 132 -9.61 19.65 -3.63
C GLN A 132 -9.55 19.54 -5.15
N LEU A 133 -10.62 19.07 -5.80
CA LEU A 133 -10.74 19.08 -7.25
C LEU A 133 -10.67 20.51 -7.79
N LEU A 134 -11.37 21.44 -7.14
CA LEU A 134 -11.39 22.87 -7.49
C LEU A 134 -10.01 23.53 -7.43
N ARG A 135 -9.11 23.07 -6.53
CA ARG A 135 -7.72 23.55 -6.47
C ARG A 135 -6.83 23.02 -7.58
N SER A 136 -7.18 21.89 -8.20
CA SER A 136 -6.41 21.28 -9.30
C SER A 136 -6.79 21.79 -10.69
N LEU A 137 -7.90 22.54 -10.80
CA LEU A 137 -8.49 23.01 -12.05
C LEU A 137 -8.42 24.54 -12.15
N GLU A 138 -7.21 25.11 -12.18
CA GLU A 138 -7.04 26.53 -12.50
C GLU A 138 -7.50 26.82 -13.94
N GLY A 139 -8.38 27.82 -14.13
CA GLY A 139 -8.76 28.33 -15.45
C GLY A 139 -10.05 27.78 -16.07
N ILE A 140 -10.87 27.03 -15.33
CA ILE A 140 -12.22 26.61 -15.76
C ILE A 140 -13.23 27.70 -15.40
N ASP A 141 -14.12 28.05 -16.33
CA ASP A 141 -15.20 29.01 -16.10
C ASP A 141 -16.23 28.50 -15.06
N GLU A 142 -16.91 29.40 -14.35
CA GLU A 142 -17.86 29.06 -13.27
C GLU A 142 -19.02 28.14 -13.73
N ASP A 143 -19.44 28.24 -15.00
CA ASP A 143 -20.54 27.44 -15.57
C ASP A 143 -20.11 25.98 -15.83
N SER A 144 -18.89 25.80 -16.34
CA SER A 144 -18.22 24.50 -16.45
C SER A 144 -17.93 23.90 -15.07
N LEU A 145 -17.61 24.75 -14.09
CA LEU A 145 -17.39 24.37 -12.69
C LEU A 145 -18.67 23.83 -12.03
N ASP A 146 -19.81 24.49 -12.23
CA ASP A 146 -21.10 24.06 -11.68
C ASP A 146 -21.65 22.81 -12.39
N ARG A 147 -21.35 22.61 -13.67
CA ARG A 147 -21.60 21.35 -14.38
C ARG A 147 -20.71 20.21 -13.89
N LEU A 148 -19.46 20.51 -13.54
CA LEU A 148 -18.55 19.57 -12.88
C LEU A 148 -19.08 19.23 -11.49
N LYS A 149 -19.41 20.19 -10.61
CA LYS A 149 -19.95 19.91 -9.26
C LYS A 149 -21.17 18.97 -9.25
N LYS A 150 -22.08 19.12 -10.22
CA LYS A 150 -23.27 18.25 -10.34
C LYS A 150 -22.99 16.83 -10.82
N ASN A 151 -21.80 16.56 -11.39
CA ASN A 151 -21.38 15.28 -11.97
C ASN A 151 -20.03 14.76 -11.44
N VAL A 152 -19.39 15.48 -10.52
CA VAL A 152 -18.15 15.07 -9.85
C VAL A 152 -18.57 14.15 -8.71
N ASP A 153 -18.65 12.87 -9.06
CA ASP A 153 -18.89 11.79 -8.12
C ASP A 153 -17.80 11.77 -7.06
N SER A 154 -18.22 11.72 -5.80
CA SER A 154 -17.40 11.81 -4.58
C SER A 154 -16.42 10.65 -4.35
N GLY A 155 -16.21 9.77 -5.33
CA GLY A 155 -15.35 8.59 -5.21
C GLY A 155 -15.75 7.65 -4.07
N LYS A 156 -17.03 7.66 -3.67
CA LYS A 156 -17.55 6.89 -2.53
C LYS A 156 -17.77 5.43 -2.89
N ILE A 157 -17.25 4.55 -2.05
CA ILE A 157 -17.30 3.09 -2.19
C ILE A 157 -17.84 2.50 -0.90
N ALA A 158 -19.00 1.86 -0.98
CA ALA A 158 -19.54 1.05 0.10
C ALA A 158 -19.18 -0.42 -0.16
N ILE A 159 -18.48 -1.06 0.77
CA ILE A 159 -18.21 -2.49 0.73
C ILE A 159 -19.16 -3.18 1.70
N LEU A 160 -19.98 -4.10 1.20
CA LEU A 160 -20.85 -4.95 1.99
C LEU A 160 -20.07 -6.20 2.37
N ASP A 161 -19.85 -6.37 3.67
CA ASP A 161 -19.20 -7.55 4.21
C ASP A 161 -20.21 -8.46 4.91
N THR A 162 -20.03 -9.76 4.71
CA THR A 162 -20.80 -10.83 5.34
C THR A 162 -19.86 -11.59 6.27
N SER A 163 -19.38 -10.90 7.30
CA SER A 163 -18.39 -11.43 8.26
C SER A 163 -18.90 -12.73 8.89
N ASP A 164 -20.18 -12.74 9.28
CA ASP A 164 -20.94 -13.93 9.70
C ASP A 164 -21.99 -14.31 8.64
N ALA A 165 -21.54 -15.05 7.63
CA ALA A 165 -22.40 -15.56 6.57
C ALA A 165 -23.60 -16.38 7.10
N PHE A 166 -23.49 -17.05 8.26
CA PHE A 166 -24.60 -17.83 8.82
C PHE A 166 -25.74 -16.93 9.27
N LYS A 167 -25.44 -15.83 9.98
CA LYS A 167 -26.44 -14.85 10.41
C LYS A 167 -27.02 -14.07 9.23
N THR A 168 -26.19 -13.76 8.23
CA THR A 168 -26.59 -12.86 7.15
C THR A 168 -27.26 -13.55 5.98
N GLN A 169 -27.31 -14.89 5.93
CA GLN A 169 -27.78 -15.66 4.77
C GLN A 169 -29.13 -15.20 4.21
N ARG A 170 -30.07 -14.83 5.08
CA ARG A 170 -31.45 -14.43 4.73
C ARG A 170 -31.62 -12.93 4.54
N ARG A 171 -30.59 -12.13 4.76
CA ARG A 171 -30.62 -10.66 4.60
C ARG A 171 -30.70 -10.34 3.11
N ALA A 172 -31.50 -9.34 2.75
CA ALA A 172 -31.68 -8.89 1.36
C ALA A 172 -30.35 -8.43 0.71
N TRP A 173 -29.43 -7.91 1.52
CA TRP A 173 -28.12 -7.40 1.09
C TRP A 173 -27.02 -8.47 1.02
N SER A 174 -27.32 -9.73 1.32
CA SER A 174 -26.30 -10.79 1.48
C SER A 174 -25.70 -11.33 0.18
N GLY A 175 -26.41 -11.18 -0.94
CA GLY A 175 -26.03 -11.75 -2.24
C GLY A 175 -25.94 -13.29 -2.27
N SER A 176 -26.42 -13.99 -1.23
CA SER A 176 -26.27 -15.45 -1.07
C SER A 176 -27.19 -16.28 -1.96
N SER A 177 -28.24 -15.67 -2.51
CA SER A 177 -29.14 -16.25 -3.51
C SER A 177 -29.34 -15.31 -4.70
N LYS A 178 -29.83 -15.85 -5.81
CA LYS A 178 -30.18 -15.06 -7.01
C LYS A 178 -31.18 -13.96 -6.69
N GLU A 179 -32.22 -14.25 -5.90
CA GLU A 179 -33.25 -13.30 -5.49
C GLU A 179 -32.65 -12.12 -4.72
N THR A 180 -31.72 -12.39 -3.78
CA THR A 180 -31.04 -11.33 -3.02
C THR A 180 -30.16 -10.46 -3.92
N ARG A 181 -29.46 -11.03 -4.91
CA ARG A 181 -28.64 -10.26 -5.86
C ARG A 181 -29.49 -9.34 -6.73
N TRP A 182 -30.64 -9.81 -7.23
CA TRP A 182 -31.59 -8.98 -7.96
C TRP A 182 -32.23 -7.90 -7.07
N ALA A 183 -32.52 -8.22 -5.81
CA ALA A 183 -33.01 -7.24 -4.86
C ALA A 183 -31.98 -6.11 -4.65
N MET A 184 -30.70 -6.44 -4.47
CA MET A 184 -29.63 -5.45 -4.36
C MET A 184 -29.52 -4.57 -5.62
N GLN A 185 -29.55 -5.18 -6.81
CA GLN A 185 -29.52 -4.45 -8.08
C GLN A 185 -30.69 -3.47 -8.19
N LYS A 186 -31.90 -3.89 -7.78
CA LYS A 186 -33.10 -3.04 -7.76
C LYS A 186 -32.97 -1.88 -6.76
N HIS A 187 -32.50 -2.14 -5.53
CA HIS A 187 -32.31 -1.11 -4.52
C HIS A 187 -31.27 -0.08 -4.98
N CYS A 188 -30.10 -0.52 -5.47
CA CYS A 188 -29.07 0.38 -6.00
C CYS A 188 -29.59 1.19 -7.20
N GLY A 189 -30.42 0.61 -8.06
CA GLY A 189 -31.06 1.31 -9.19
C GLY A 189 -32.12 2.33 -8.80
N SER A 190 -32.63 2.28 -7.56
CA SER A 190 -33.64 3.21 -7.03
C SER A 190 -33.06 4.40 -6.25
N LEU A 191 -31.74 4.42 -6.02
CA LEU A 191 -31.06 5.52 -5.34
C LEU A 191 -31.10 6.80 -6.17
N ARG A 192 -31.04 7.96 -5.49
CA ARG A 192 -31.04 9.27 -6.18
C ARG A 192 -29.75 9.53 -6.95
N VAL A 193 -28.68 8.86 -6.55
CA VAL A 193 -27.36 8.93 -7.16
C VAL A 193 -27.09 7.69 -8.00
N ARG A 194 -26.33 7.86 -9.09
CA ARG A 194 -25.90 6.72 -9.91
C ARG A 194 -24.87 5.90 -9.15
N VAL A 195 -25.16 4.62 -8.93
CA VAL A 195 -24.28 3.67 -8.25
C VAL A 195 -24.01 2.47 -9.13
N LYS A 196 -22.75 2.04 -9.18
CA LYS A 196 -22.36 0.77 -9.80
C LYS A 196 -22.29 -0.32 -8.74
N LEU A 197 -22.99 -1.42 -8.98
CA LEU A 197 -22.94 -2.61 -8.14
C LEU A 197 -21.91 -3.59 -8.71
N LEU A 198 -21.01 -4.08 -7.86
CA LEU A 198 -20.05 -5.13 -8.16
C LEU A 198 -20.22 -6.27 -7.16
N PHE A 199 -20.37 -7.50 -7.64
CA PHE A 199 -20.29 -8.69 -6.79
C PHE A 199 -18.90 -9.31 -6.86
N ILE A 200 -18.36 -9.72 -5.72
CA ILE A 200 -17.09 -10.44 -5.64
C ILE A 200 -17.36 -11.77 -4.94
N GLU A 201 -17.37 -12.85 -5.69
CA GLU A 201 -17.52 -14.20 -5.15
C GLU A 201 -16.16 -14.80 -4.83
N VAL A 202 -15.95 -15.18 -3.56
CA VAL A 202 -14.73 -15.87 -3.13
C VAL A 202 -15.02 -17.37 -3.01
N ILE A 203 -14.38 -18.16 -3.86
CA ILE A 203 -14.54 -19.61 -3.95
C ILE A 203 -13.22 -20.26 -3.56
N VAL A 204 -13.23 -21.09 -2.53
CA VAL A 204 -12.07 -21.92 -2.16
C VAL A 204 -12.50 -23.37 -2.24
N THR A 205 -11.83 -24.11 -3.12
CA THR A 205 -12.08 -25.54 -3.36
C THR A 205 -11.19 -26.42 -2.50
N ASP A 206 -10.05 -25.90 -2.04
CA ASP A 206 -9.14 -26.58 -1.12
C ASP A 206 -9.77 -26.73 0.28
N THR A 207 -10.09 -27.96 0.66
CA THR A 207 -10.68 -28.30 1.95
C THR A 207 -9.67 -28.23 3.10
N GLN A 208 -8.38 -28.46 2.85
CA GLN A 208 -7.34 -28.36 3.87
C GLN A 208 -7.14 -26.90 4.29
N LEU A 209 -7.08 -26.01 3.30
CA LEU A 209 -6.96 -24.58 3.54
C LEU A 209 -8.13 -24.04 4.36
N VAL A 210 -9.35 -24.50 4.06
CA VAL A 210 -10.56 -24.18 4.82
C VAL A 210 -10.48 -24.69 6.25
N ARG A 211 -10.06 -25.93 6.46
CA ARG A 211 -9.89 -26.50 7.81
C ARG A 211 -8.87 -25.73 8.63
N LYS A 212 -7.74 -25.35 8.01
CA LYS A 212 -6.73 -24.50 8.63
C LYS A 212 -7.33 -23.18 9.13
N PHE A 213 -8.19 -22.56 8.32
CA PHE A 213 -8.88 -21.33 8.73
C PHE A 213 -9.91 -21.54 9.83
N LEU A 214 -10.58 -22.70 9.86
CA LEU A 214 -11.52 -23.03 10.93
C LEU A 214 -10.80 -23.24 12.26
N ARG A 215 -9.67 -23.97 12.27
CA ARG A 215 -8.84 -24.19 13.47
C ARG A 215 -8.39 -22.89 14.15
N GLN A 216 -8.18 -21.83 13.37
CA GLN A 216 -7.80 -20.51 13.91
C GLN A 216 -8.96 -19.76 14.59
N ARG A 217 -10.22 -20.17 14.38
CA ARG A 217 -11.42 -19.46 14.86
C ARG A 217 -12.26 -20.26 15.84
N THR A 218 -12.17 -21.58 15.82
CA THR A 218 -12.98 -22.44 16.66
C THR A 218 -12.24 -23.73 16.97
N ASP A 219 -12.39 -24.19 18.20
CA ASP A 219 -11.89 -25.49 18.64
C ASP A 219 -12.73 -26.64 18.04
N ASP A 220 -14.00 -26.38 17.71
CA ASP A 220 -14.93 -27.36 17.15
C ASP A 220 -15.05 -27.21 15.62
N VAL A 221 -14.01 -27.69 14.93
CA VAL A 221 -13.92 -27.65 13.47
C VAL A 221 -15.03 -28.49 12.83
N ASP A 222 -15.36 -29.66 13.37
CA ASP A 222 -16.34 -30.59 12.80
C ASP A 222 -17.77 -30.03 12.83
N ALA A 223 -18.16 -29.37 13.92
CA ALA A 223 -19.44 -28.67 13.99
C ALA A 223 -19.49 -27.47 13.04
N ALA A 224 -18.38 -26.75 12.88
CA ALA A 224 -18.30 -25.66 11.90
C ALA A 224 -18.43 -26.17 10.46
N GLU A 225 -17.76 -27.27 10.10
CA GLU A 225 -17.91 -27.90 8.79
C GLU A 225 -19.34 -28.37 8.52
N SER A 226 -20.00 -28.93 9.53
CA SER A 226 -21.39 -29.37 9.43
C SER A 226 -22.32 -28.18 9.14
N ARG A 227 -22.14 -27.04 9.83
CA ARG A 227 -22.87 -25.80 9.55
C ARG A 227 -22.59 -25.26 8.15
N ILE A 228 -21.33 -25.29 7.70
CA ILE A 228 -20.97 -24.88 6.33
C ILE A 228 -21.69 -25.73 5.30
N ARG A 229 -21.78 -27.05 5.51
CA ARG A 229 -22.49 -27.96 4.62
C ARG A 229 -23.98 -27.65 4.56
N GLU A 230 -24.60 -27.32 5.69
CA GLU A 230 -26.00 -26.90 5.74
C GLU A 230 -26.22 -25.57 4.99
N PHE A 231 -25.36 -24.57 5.21
CA PHE A 231 -25.39 -23.31 4.47
C PHE A 231 -25.31 -23.55 2.95
N GLY A 232 -24.44 -24.47 2.52
CA GLY A 232 -24.24 -24.83 1.12
C GLY A 232 -25.47 -25.41 0.42
N ARG A 233 -26.48 -25.89 1.15
CA ARG A 233 -27.74 -26.38 0.56
C ARG A 233 -28.63 -25.26 0.03
N ALA A 234 -28.49 -24.06 0.57
CA ALA A 234 -29.30 -22.89 0.20
C ALA A 234 -28.48 -21.80 -0.51
N PHE A 235 -27.15 -21.87 -0.46
CA PHE A 235 -26.27 -20.95 -1.18
C PHE A 235 -26.28 -21.25 -2.68
N VAL A 236 -26.42 -20.20 -3.49
CA VAL A 236 -26.36 -20.30 -4.96
C VAL A 236 -25.18 -19.48 -5.45
N THR A 237 -24.25 -20.14 -6.13
CA THR A 237 -23.08 -19.47 -6.73
C THR A 237 -23.53 -18.43 -7.75
N ILE A 238 -22.72 -17.40 -8.00
CA ILE A 238 -23.09 -16.40 -9.02
C ILE A 238 -23.07 -17.09 -10.38
N GLN A 239 -24.02 -16.82 -11.27
CA GLN A 239 -24.04 -17.39 -12.61
C GLN A 239 -24.09 -18.92 -12.63
N ASP A 240 -24.74 -19.54 -11.65
CA ASP A 240 -24.89 -21.00 -11.55
C ASP A 240 -25.70 -21.59 -12.72
N ASP A 241 -26.75 -20.90 -13.15
CA ASP A 241 -27.68 -21.29 -14.22
C ASP A 241 -27.49 -20.51 -15.54
N GLY A 242 -26.49 -19.63 -15.60
CA GLY A 242 -26.24 -18.80 -16.78
C GLY A 242 -27.12 -17.54 -16.93
N SER A 243 -28.02 -17.25 -15.99
CA SER A 243 -29.04 -16.19 -16.15
C SER A 243 -28.69 -14.80 -15.58
N GLU A 244 -27.52 -14.67 -14.96
CA GLU A 244 -27.02 -13.46 -14.29
C GLU A 244 -25.96 -12.74 -15.13
N ASP A 245 -25.98 -12.91 -16.46
CA ASP A 245 -25.10 -12.21 -17.42
C ASP A 245 -25.19 -10.69 -17.30
N ASP A 246 -26.28 -10.18 -16.74
CA ASP A 246 -26.49 -8.75 -16.54
C ASP A 246 -25.71 -8.14 -15.36
N LEU A 247 -25.28 -8.97 -14.42
CA LEU A 247 -24.59 -8.53 -13.21
C LEU A 247 -23.10 -8.29 -13.48
N ALA A 248 -22.54 -7.22 -12.92
CA ALA A 248 -21.09 -7.07 -12.85
C ALA A 248 -20.55 -7.90 -11.70
N TYR A 249 -19.68 -8.87 -12.00
CA TYR A 249 -19.13 -9.75 -10.97
C TYR A 249 -17.69 -10.18 -11.25
N VAL A 250 -17.02 -10.59 -10.18
CA VAL A 250 -15.69 -11.22 -10.18
C VAL A 250 -15.80 -12.50 -9.35
N LYS A 251 -15.38 -13.63 -9.89
CA LYS A 251 -15.17 -14.86 -9.13
C LYS A 251 -13.68 -15.04 -8.90
N LEU A 252 -13.27 -15.06 -7.64
CA LEU A 252 -11.92 -15.35 -7.20
C LEU A 252 -11.89 -16.81 -6.74
N ILE A 253 -11.38 -17.69 -7.60
CA ILE A 253 -11.23 -19.11 -7.30
C ILE A 253 -9.82 -19.31 -6.73
N ASN A 254 -9.76 -19.87 -5.51
CA ASN A 254 -8.55 -20.05 -4.71
C ASN A 254 -7.70 -18.77 -4.64
N TYR A 255 -8.34 -17.65 -4.23
CA TYR A 255 -7.70 -16.35 -3.98
C TYR A 255 -7.01 -15.67 -5.17
N GLY A 256 -7.02 -16.26 -6.37
CA GLY A 256 -6.36 -15.68 -7.54
C GLY A 256 -5.89 -16.70 -8.58
N GLU A 257 -5.82 -17.99 -8.23
CA GLU A 257 -5.44 -19.06 -9.18
C GLU A 257 -6.28 -19.02 -10.47
N LYS A 258 -7.58 -18.72 -10.33
CA LYS A 258 -8.44 -18.42 -11.46
C LYS A 258 -9.37 -17.27 -11.14
N VAL A 259 -9.38 -16.28 -12.03
CA VAL A 259 -10.26 -15.11 -11.95
C VAL A 259 -11.24 -15.15 -13.11
N VAL A 260 -12.53 -15.10 -12.82
CA VAL A 260 -13.59 -14.97 -13.83
C VAL A 260 -14.25 -13.61 -13.66
N THR A 261 -14.31 -12.82 -14.73
CA THR A 261 -14.90 -11.48 -14.70
C THR A 261 -16.07 -11.38 -15.64
N ASN A 262 -17.14 -10.68 -15.23
CA ASN A 262 -18.24 -10.30 -16.11
C ASN A 262 -18.55 -8.81 -15.98
N ARG A 263 -18.76 -8.15 -17.13
CA ARG A 263 -19.15 -6.72 -17.22
C ARG A 263 -18.30 -5.73 -16.40
N ILE A 264 -17.01 -6.02 -16.25
CA ILE A 264 -16.04 -5.12 -15.61
C ILE A 264 -15.69 -3.98 -16.57
N ARG A 265 -16.29 -2.81 -16.36
CA ARG A 265 -16.10 -1.61 -17.20
C ARG A 265 -15.72 -0.40 -16.36
N GLY A 266 -14.58 0.20 -16.69
CA GLY A 266 -14.06 1.40 -16.03
C GLY A 266 -12.74 1.13 -15.33
N PHE A 267 -12.00 2.20 -15.06
CA PHE A 267 -10.66 2.14 -14.48
C PHE A 267 -10.67 1.49 -13.09
N LEU A 268 -11.53 1.98 -12.18
CA LEU A 268 -11.54 1.54 -10.79
C LEU A 268 -11.88 0.04 -10.65
N LEU A 269 -12.90 -0.45 -11.36
CA LEU A 269 -13.27 -1.87 -11.33
C LEU A 269 -12.13 -2.77 -11.81
N MET A 270 -11.37 -2.34 -12.82
CA MET A 270 -10.20 -3.07 -13.29
C MET A 270 -9.06 -3.07 -12.25
N GLN A 271 -8.84 -1.95 -11.55
CA GLN A 271 -7.87 -1.91 -10.45
C GLN A 271 -8.29 -2.82 -9.29
N ILE A 272 -9.58 -2.89 -8.98
CA ILE A 272 -10.12 -3.82 -7.98
C ILE A 272 -9.83 -5.28 -8.38
N VAL A 273 -10.12 -5.66 -9.63
CA VAL A 273 -9.83 -7.01 -10.15
C VAL A 273 -8.34 -7.31 -10.06
N LYS A 274 -7.50 -6.40 -10.58
CA LYS A 274 -6.04 -6.54 -10.57
C LYS A 274 -5.48 -6.65 -9.16
N TYR A 275 -5.99 -5.87 -8.21
CA TYR A 275 -5.54 -5.96 -6.83
C TYR A 275 -5.95 -7.30 -6.20
N LEU A 276 -7.23 -7.65 -6.27
CA LEU A 276 -7.75 -8.86 -5.64
C LEU A 276 -7.23 -10.16 -6.23
N SER A 277 -6.81 -10.17 -7.50
CA SER A 277 -6.18 -11.34 -8.11
C SER A 277 -4.83 -11.72 -7.48
N HIS A 278 -4.23 -10.83 -6.68
CA HIS A 278 -2.97 -11.06 -5.99
C HIS A 278 -3.14 -11.22 -4.47
N VAL A 279 -4.31 -10.91 -3.90
CA VAL A 279 -4.49 -10.89 -2.44
C VAL A 279 -4.85 -12.29 -1.94
N HIS A 280 -4.16 -12.75 -0.89
CA HIS A 280 -4.48 -14.01 -0.21
C HIS A 280 -4.38 -13.89 1.32
N PRO A 281 -5.17 -14.67 2.08
CA PRO A 281 -5.13 -14.68 3.56
C PRO A 281 -4.02 -15.55 4.14
N ASN A 282 -3.04 -16.00 3.34
CA ASN A 282 -1.93 -16.78 3.86
C ASN A 282 -1.06 -15.95 4.82
N PRO A 283 -0.53 -16.57 5.90
CA PRO A 283 0.43 -15.91 6.77
C PRO A 283 1.67 -15.45 5.99
N ARG A 284 2.15 -14.24 6.25
CA ARG A 284 3.31 -13.67 5.56
C ARG A 284 4.07 -12.69 6.45
N THR A 285 5.31 -12.43 6.06
CA THR A 285 6.20 -11.55 6.83
C THR A 285 6.89 -10.59 5.88
N VAL A 286 6.81 -9.29 6.16
CA VAL A 286 7.53 -8.25 5.43
C VAL A 286 8.49 -7.58 6.39
N TYR A 287 9.75 -7.50 6.00
CA TYR A 287 10.80 -6.76 6.68
C TYR A 287 11.08 -5.49 5.90
N VAL A 288 11.11 -4.36 6.59
CA VAL A 288 11.52 -3.08 6.00
C VAL A 288 12.72 -2.54 6.74
N SER A 289 13.70 -2.03 6.00
CA SER A 289 14.84 -1.33 6.58
C SER A 289 15.30 -0.21 5.65
N ARG A 290 15.74 0.90 6.25
CA ARG A 290 16.44 1.93 5.47
C ARG A 290 17.80 1.40 5.04
N HIS A 291 18.35 1.96 3.98
CA HIS A 291 19.79 1.87 3.74
C HIS A 291 20.59 2.27 5.00
N GLY A 292 21.82 1.77 5.12
CA GLY A 292 22.77 2.24 6.12
C GLY A 292 23.01 3.75 6.01
N GLN A 293 23.49 4.36 7.09
CA GLN A 293 23.80 5.79 7.14
C GLN A 293 24.69 6.21 5.96
N SER A 294 24.21 7.15 5.15
CA SER A 294 24.93 7.72 4.00
C SER A 294 25.65 9.01 4.35
N GLN A 295 26.56 9.46 3.48
CA GLN A 295 27.26 10.74 3.64
C GLN A 295 26.29 11.93 3.77
N TYR A 296 25.18 11.93 3.04
CA TYR A 296 24.18 13.00 3.14
C TYR A 296 23.39 12.94 4.44
N ASN A 297 23.23 11.77 5.07
CA ASN A 297 22.61 11.71 6.39
C ASN A 297 23.47 12.44 7.43
N VAL A 298 24.80 12.31 7.36
CA VAL A 298 25.72 13.04 8.25
C VAL A 298 25.66 14.54 7.98
N CYS A 299 25.71 14.94 6.71
CA CYS A 299 25.66 16.35 6.32
C CYS A 299 24.25 16.98 6.37
N GLN A 300 23.22 16.23 6.80
CA GLN A 300 21.82 16.67 6.83
C GLN A 300 21.28 17.14 5.45
N LYS A 301 21.82 16.59 4.37
CA LYS A 301 21.38 16.85 3.00
C LYS A 301 20.27 15.88 2.58
N ILE A 302 19.31 16.35 1.79
CA ILE A 302 18.22 15.52 1.26
C ILE A 302 18.53 15.02 -0.15
N GLY A 303 17.92 13.90 -0.54
CA GLY A 303 18.07 13.34 -1.88
C GLY A 303 19.48 12.81 -2.20
N GLY A 304 19.87 12.96 -3.47
CA GLY A 304 21.13 12.58 -4.08
C GLY A 304 21.36 11.08 -4.16
N ASN A 305 22.58 10.72 -4.56
CA ASN A 305 23.05 9.35 -4.61
C ASN A 305 24.37 9.11 -3.81
N PRO A 306 24.46 9.55 -2.54
CA PRO A 306 25.67 9.39 -1.74
C PRO A 306 25.95 7.92 -1.41
N GLY A 307 27.24 7.59 -1.26
CA GLY A 307 27.66 6.31 -0.70
C GLY A 307 27.43 6.20 0.81
N LEU A 308 27.67 4.99 1.34
CA LEU A 308 27.61 4.73 2.78
C LEU A 308 28.77 5.38 3.54
N THR A 309 28.54 5.65 4.81
CA THR A 309 29.58 5.98 5.80
C THR A 309 30.21 4.70 6.35
N ALA A 310 31.26 4.82 7.17
CA ALA A 310 31.80 3.67 7.90
C ALA A 310 30.77 3.01 8.83
N SER A 311 29.87 3.80 9.45
CA SER A 311 28.77 3.28 10.26
C SER A 311 27.71 2.58 9.41
N GLY A 312 27.34 3.18 8.27
CA GLY A 312 26.48 2.55 7.27
C GLY A 312 27.03 1.21 6.76
N GLU A 313 28.34 1.13 6.55
CA GLU A 313 29.01 -0.10 6.14
C GLU A 313 28.99 -1.20 7.21
N ARG A 314 29.17 -0.84 8.49
CA ARG A 314 29.02 -1.80 9.59
C ARG A 314 27.61 -2.35 9.67
N PHE A 315 26.60 -1.50 9.50
CA PHE A 315 25.21 -1.95 9.42
C PHE A 315 24.98 -2.88 8.23
N ALA A 316 25.53 -2.59 7.05
CA ALA A 316 25.41 -3.45 5.87
C ALA A 316 25.97 -4.86 6.12
N ARG A 317 27.14 -4.98 6.78
CA ARG A 317 27.71 -6.27 7.16
C ARG A 317 26.87 -7.00 8.21
N TRP A 318 26.40 -6.27 9.22
CA TRP A 318 25.49 -6.83 10.22
C TRP A 318 24.23 -7.38 9.57
N LEU A 319 23.60 -6.62 8.66
CA LEU A 319 22.43 -7.05 7.90
C LEU A 319 22.71 -8.33 7.10
N GLY A 320 23.88 -8.41 6.45
CA GLY A 320 24.33 -9.61 5.72
C GLY A 320 24.39 -10.87 6.58
N SER A 321 24.83 -10.75 7.84
CA SER A 321 24.83 -11.86 8.80
C SER A 321 23.48 -12.10 9.49
N TRP A 322 22.69 -11.04 9.69
CA TRP A 322 21.42 -11.08 10.40
C TRP A 322 20.33 -11.76 9.56
N VAL A 323 20.30 -11.47 8.26
CA VAL A 323 19.27 -11.96 7.33
C VAL A 323 19.19 -13.50 7.27
N PRO A 324 20.28 -14.26 7.05
CA PRO A 324 20.23 -15.72 7.09
C PRO A 324 19.77 -16.28 8.43
N ALA A 325 20.16 -15.64 9.54
CA ALA A 325 19.80 -16.12 10.88
C ALA A 325 18.31 -15.90 11.24
N HIS A 326 17.65 -14.88 10.66
CA HIS A 326 16.30 -14.47 11.09
C HIS A 326 15.22 -14.59 10.01
N ILE A 327 15.55 -14.35 8.74
CA ILE A 327 14.55 -14.36 7.65
C ILE A 327 14.40 -15.77 7.06
N TRP A 328 15.49 -16.51 6.95
CA TRP A 328 15.51 -17.86 6.35
C TRP A 328 16.49 -18.80 7.07
N PRO A 329 16.30 -19.02 8.39
CA PRO A 329 17.17 -19.91 9.15
C PRO A 329 17.15 -21.32 8.55
N ALA A 330 18.34 -21.85 8.26
CA ALA A 330 18.53 -23.22 7.83
C ALA A 330 18.26 -24.18 9.00
N LYS A 331 17.38 -25.17 8.79
CA LYS A 331 17.16 -26.27 9.72
C LYS A 331 17.61 -27.59 9.10
N ASN A 332 18.36 -28.40 9.87
CA ASN A 332 18.71 -29.77 9.49
C ASN A 332 17.46 -30.65 9.54
N GLU A 333 17.40 -31.72 8.72
CA GLU A 333 16.26 -32.65 8.70
C GLU A 333 15.93 -33.28 10.08
N THR A 334 16.91 -33.37 10.97
CA THR A 334 16.77 -33.92 12.33
C THR A 334 16.24 -32.91 13.36
N GLY A 335 16.21 -31.61 13.04
CA GLY A 335 15.73 -30.52 13.89
C GLY A 335 14.23 -30.23 13.75
N ARG A 336 13.45 -31.20 13.24
CA ARG A 336 11.99 -31.09 13.08
C ARG A 336 11.32 -30.85 14.43
N SER A 337 10.74 -29.68 14.63
CA SER A 337 9.65 -29.52 15.60
C SER A 337 8.33 -29.80 14.89
N VAL A 338 7.50 -30.67 15.47
CA VAL A 338 6.16 -31.03 14.99
C VAL A 338 5.23 -29.80 14.87
N THR A 339 5.57 -28.69 15.54
CA THR A 339 4.79 -27.45 15.54
C THR A 339 5.16 -26.47 14.44
N ASP A 340 6.30 -26.64 13.75
CA ASP A 340 6.87 -25.56 12.95
C ASP A 340 6.33 -25.50 11.52
N PHE A 341 5.81 -26.60 11.00
CA PHE A 341 5.07 -26.67 9.75
C PHE A 341 4.13 -27.89 9.85
N GLU A 342 2.81 -27.69 9.83
CA GLU A 342 1.87 -28.80 9.65
C GLU A 342 2.28 -29.54 8.37
N GLU A 343 2.51 -30.85 8.49
CA GLU A 343 3.00 -31.75 7.44
C GLU A 343 2.22 -31.52 6.12
N LEU A 344 2.93 -31.15 5.06
CA LEU A 344 2.45 -31.40 3.70
C LEU A 344 2.74 -32.88 3.44
N ASP A 345 1.68 -33.66 3.26
CA ASP A 345 1.76 -35.09 2.93
C ASP A 345 2.70 -35.30 1.74
N ALA A 346 3.50 -36.37 1.81
CA ALA A 346 4.55 -36.71 0.85
C ALA A 346 4.05 -37.04 -0.58
N ASP A 347 2.74 -36.97 -0.83
CA ASP A 347 2.12 -37.38 -2.10
C ASP A 347 1.97 -36.22 -3.12
N ASP A 348 2.53 -35.05 -2.83
CA ASP A 348 2.41 -33.81 -3.62
C ASP A 348 3.49 -33.66 -4.73
N GLU A 349 4.09 -34.77 -5.19
CA GLU A 349 5.24 -34.80 -6.13
C GLU A 349 4.92 -34.36 -7.58
N ALA A 350 3.75 -33.78 -7.87
CA ALA A 350 3.35 -33.46 -9.24
C ALA A 350 2.75 -32.05 -9.45
N LEU A 351 3.24 -31.04 -8.72
CA LEU A 351 2.76 -29.65 -8.89
C LEU A 351 3.76 -28.75 -9.60
N ASP A 352 3.31 -28.25 -10.75
CA ASP A 352 3.94 -27.28 -11.64
C ASP A 352 4.56 -26.11 -10.83
N PRO A 353 5.87 -25.81 -11.01
CA PRO A 353 6.54 -24.71 -10.33
C PRO A 353 5.96 -23.31 -10.63
N HIS A 354 5.07 -23.19 -11.62
CA HIS A 354 4.32 -21.97 -11.93
C HIS A 354 2.92 -21.90 -11.29
N THR A 355 2.42 -22.98 -10.71
CA THR A 355 1.16 -23.00 -9.96
C THR A 355 1.44 -22.66 -8.50
N ALA A 356 0.86 -21.55 -8.05
CA ALA A 356 1.12 -20.91 -6.77
C ALA A 356 0.69 -21.77 -5.56
N ARG A 357 1.47 -22.79 -5.21
CA ARG A 357 1.57 -23.24 -3.82
C ARG A 357 2.78 -22.58 -3.20
N PRO A 358 2.66 -22.11 -1.95
CA PRO A 358 3.79 -21.47 -1.34
C PRO A 358 4.84 -22.53 -1.05
N LEU A 359 6.10 -22.25 -1.39
CA LEU A 359 7.25 -23.18 -1.30
C LEU A 359 7.60 -23.62 0.15
N PHE A 360 6.69 -23.40 1.11
CA PHE A 360 6.85 -23.77 2.51
C PHE A 360 7.04 -25.28 2.67
N GLY A 361 7.93 -25.67 3.57
CA GLY A 361 8.14 -27.07 3.95
C GLY A 361 8.88 -27.92 2.91
N ARG A 362 9.26 -27.36 1.75
CA ARG A 362 10.06 -28.11 0.76
C ARG A 362 11.48 -28.34 1.28
N VAL A 363 12.00 -29.54 1.02
CA VAL A 363 13.40 -29.88 1.29
C VAL A 363 14.25 -29.35 0.13
N PHE A 364 15.21 -28.50 0.45
CA PHE A 364 16.19 -27.99 -0.51
C PHE A 364 17.54 -28.69 -0.28
N SER A 365 18.38 -28.72 -1.30
CA SER A 365 19.80 -29.10 -1.14
C SER A 365 20.68 -27.88 -1.37
N VAL A 366 21.66 -27.70 -0.48
CA VAL A 366 22.78 -26.78 -0.67
C VAL A 366 24.04 -27.65 -0.65
N ASP A 367 24.79 -27.68 -1.76
CA ASP A 367 26.01 -28.48 -1.91
C ASP A 367 25.83 -29.95 -1.46
N ASP A 368 24.82 -30.64 -2.02
CA ASP A 368 24.43 -32.04 -1.71
C ASP A 368 24.00 -32.33 -0.25
N THR A 369 23.93 -31.31 0.61
CA THR A 369 23.43 -31.43 1.98
C THR A 369 21.94 -31.07 2.03
N PRO A 370 21.05 -31.94 2.57
CA PRO A 370 19.63 -31.63 2.68
C PRO A 370 19.39 -30.61 3.79
N VAL A 371 18.81 -29.47 3.44
CA VAL A 371 18.48 -28.37 4.34
C VAL A 371 17.05 -27.92 4.10
N ILE A 372 16.28 -27.73 5.17
CA ILE A 372 14.97 -27.11 5.08
C ILE A 372 15.18 -25.60 5.24
N ILE A 373 15.03 -24.88 4.12
CA ILE A 373 15.17 -23.43 4.05
C ILE A 373 13.86 -22.84 3.54
N ARG A 374 13.39 -21.77 4.17
CA ARG A 374 12.26 -20.99 3.66
C ARG A 374 12.75 -20.05 2.55
N PRO A 375 12.22 -20.14 1.32
CA PRO A 375 12.48 -19.17 0.27
C PRO A 375 12.15 -17.75 0.74
N ALA A 376 13.02 -16.78 0.45
CA ALA A 376 12.81 -15.38 0.79
C ALA A 376 13.30 -14.45 -0.32
N ARG A 377 12.73 -13.25 -0.36
CA ARG A 377 12.91 -12.25 -1.42
C ARG A 377 13.55 -10.98 -0.88
N LEU A 378 14.30 -10.30 -1.74
CA LEU A 378 14.97 -9.05 -1.45
C LEU A 378 14.65 -7.99 -2.51
N TRP A 379 14.16 -6.84 -2.07
CA TRP A 379 13.97 -5.66 -2.91
C TRP A 379 14.90 -4.53 -2.49
N THR A 380 15.47 -3.85 -3.47
CA THR A 380 16.21 -2.60 -3.26
C THR A 380 15.70 -1.50 -4.19
N SER A 381 16.06 -0.26 -3.87
CA SER A 381 15.96 0.84 -4.84
C SER A 381 17.13 0.81 -5.83
N THR A 382 17.14 1.70 -6.82
CA THR A 382 18.25 1.87 -7.77
C THR A 382 19.42 2.66 -7.17
N LEU A 383 19.18 3.37 -6.06
CA LEU A 383 20.18 4.26 -5.47
C LEU A 383 21.29 3.48 -4.76
N LYS A 384 22.53 3.90 -4.99
CA LYS A 384 23.77 3.23 -4.55
C LYS A 384 23.72 2.79 -3.09
N ARG A 385 23.21 3.65 -2.20
CA ARG A 385 23.14 3.36 -0.76
C ARG A 385 22.29 2.15 -0.39
N THR A 386 21.20 1.83 -1.10
CA THR A 386 20.39 0.64 -0.80
C THR A 386 21.08 -0.62 -1.31
N ILE A 387 21.66 -0.55 -2.52
CA ILE A 387 22.45 -1.63 -3.12
C ILE A 387 23.68 -1.94 -2.24
N ASP A 388 24.44 -0.93 -1.84
CA ASP A 388 25.61 -1.08 -0.96
C ASP A 388 25.23 -1.65 0.41
N THR A 389 24.02 -1.35 0.91
CA THR A 389 23.53 -1.90 2.18
C THR A 389 23.20 -3.38 2.07
N ALA A 390 22.64 -3.79 0.93
CA ALA A 390 22.22 -5.17 0.67
C ALA A 390 23.35 -6.09 0.21
N ARG A 391 24.50 -5.56 -0.23
CA ARG A 391 25.57 -6.31 -0.90
C ARG A 391 26.18 -7.48 -0.12
N HIS A 392 26.07 -7.45 1.20
CA HIS A 392 26.62 -8.51 2.07
C HIS A 392 25.59 -9.60 2.38
N ILE A 393 24.35 -9.49 1.87
CA ILE A 393 23.33 -10.52 2.00
C ILE A 393 23.69 -11.68 1.05
N PRO A 394 23.81 -12.93 1.53
CA PRO A 394 24.17 -14.05 0.68
C PRO A 394 22.98 -14.50 -0.21
N HIS A 395 23.33 -15.01 -1.39
CA HIS A 395 22.37 -15.45 -2.41
C HIS A 395 22.61 -16.90 -2.88
N PRO A 396 22.53 -17.90 -1.98
CA PRO A 396 22.73 -19.27 -2.42
C PRO A 396 21.64 -19.71 -3.41
N VAL A 397 22.06 -20.61 -4.28
CA VAL A 397 21.17 -21.31 -5.20
C VAL A 397 20.63 -22.54 -4.46
N LEU A 398 19.31 -22.64 -4.35
CA LEU A 398 18.63 -23.75 -3.70
C LEU A 398 18.01 -24.63 -4.79
N GLU A 399 18.41 -25.89 -4.84
CA GLU A 399 17.80 -26.86 -5.74
C GLU A 399 16.64 -27.57 -5.05
N LEU A 400 15.50 -27.65 -5.74
CA LEU A 400 14.34 -28.39 -5.25
C LEU A 400 14.56 -29.89 -5.43
N ARG A 401 14.51 -30.63 -4.32
CA ARG A 401 14.52 -32.10 -4.37
C ARG A 401 13.33 -32.61 -5.20
N GLY A 402 13.57 -33.55 -6.11
CA GLY A 402 12.55 -34.11 -7.01
C GLY A 402 12.46 -33.45 -8.39
N GLY A 403 13.41 -32.59 -8.77
CA GLY A 403 13.46 -31.98 -10.12
C GLY A 403 12.54 -30.76 -10.31
N GLY A 404 12.07 -30.16 -9.21
CA GLY A 404 11.09 -29.07 -9.22
C GLY A 404 11.63 -27.67 -9.56
N GLY A 405 12.90 -27.53 -9.96
CA GLY A 405 13.51 -26.27 -10.37
C GLY A 405 14.53 -25.68 -9.38
N VAL A 406 15.00 -24.47 -9.69
CA VAL A 406 16.06 -23.75 -8.98
C VAL A 406 15.51 -22.47 -8.36
N TRP A 407 15.87 -22.19 -7.11
CA TRP A 407 15.53 -20.95 -6.41
C TRP A 407 16.77 -20.16 -6.03
N HIS A 408 16.82 -18.87 -6.41
CA HIS A 408 17.90 -17.97 -5.99
C HIS A 408 17.48 -17.20 -4.74
N GLN A 409 18.05 -17.57 -3.60
CA GLN A 409 17.67 -16.99 -2.33
C GLN A 409 18.04 -15.51 -2.27
N MET A 410 17.08 -14.66 -1.90
CA MET A 410 17.30 -13.22 -1.71
C MET A 410 17.92 -12.51 -2.92
N LEU A 411 17.83 -13.04 -4.14
CA LEU A 411 18.40 -12.37 -5.32
C LEU A 411 17.79 -10.96 -5.44
N PRO A 412 18.61 -9.89 -5.48
CA PRO A 412 18.08 -8.53 -5.40
C PRO A 412 17.20 -8.21 -6.61
N ARG A 413 15.95 -7.83 -6.36
CA ARG A 413 15.10 -7.16 -7.35
C ARG A 413 15.21 -5.65 -7.14
N VAL A 414 15.75 -4.98 -8.14
CA VAL A 414 16.00 -3.53 -8.09
C VAL A 414 14.81 -2.80 -8.71
N TYR A 415 14.13 -1.99 -7.91
CA TYR A 415 12.97 -1.21 -8.36
C TYR A 415 13.22 0.28 -8.22
N ARG A 416 13.12 1.00 -9.33
CA ARG A 416 13.10 2.47 -9.34
C ARG A 416 11.92 3.04 -8.56
N ASN A 417 10.79 2.34 -8.56
CA ASN A 417 9.61 2.69 -7.77
C ASN A 417 9.91 2.73 -6.26
N LEU A 418 11.02 2.14 -5.80
CA LEU A 418 11.50 2.20 -4.41
C LEU A 418 12.53 3.31 -4.15
N ASP A 419 12.89 4.13 -5.14
CA ASP A 419 13.81 5.26 -4.94
C ASP A 419 13.24 6.28 -3.95
N GLU A 420 14.10 7.06 -3.31
CA GLU A 420 13.68 8.10 -2.37
C GLU A 420 12.80 9.14 -3.08
N LEU A 421 11.95 9.83 -2.30
CA LEU A 421 11.21 10.98 -2.82
C LEU A 421 12.18 11.99 -3.44
N PHE A 422 11.95 12.32 -4.71
CA PHE A 422 12.80 13.22 -5.46
C PHE A 422 12.50 14.68 -5.10
N ALA A 423 13.47 15.38 -4.50
CA ALA A 423 13.30 16.76 -4.02
C ALA A 423 13.49 17.81 -5.13
N GLY A 424 13.65 17.40 -6.38
CA GLY A 424 13.77 18.29 -7.54
C GLY A 424 14.91 19.29 -7.37
N ASP A 425 14.56 20.58 -7.40
CA ASP A 425 15.54 21.67 -7.25
C ASP A 425 16.28 21.69 -5.91
N TYR A 426 15.74 21.01 -4.90
CA TYR A 426 16.30 21.01 -3.56
C TYR A 426 17.14 19.75 -3.26
N GLU A 427 17.41 18.93 -4.27
CA GLU A 427 18.34 17.81 -4.17
C GLU A 427 19.72 18.27 -3.70
N GLY A 428 20.28 17.55 -2.72
CA GLY A 428 21.60 17.86 -2.15
C GLY A 428 21.65 19.07 -1.21
N MET A 429 20.53 19.76 -0.96
CA MET A 429 20.43 20.84 0.01
C MET A 429 20.09 20.32 1.40
N THR A 430 20.44 21.08 2.43
CA THR A 430 19.97 20.89 3.80
C THR A 430 18.63 21.60 4.01
N TYR A 431 17.86 21.17 5.02
CA TYR A 431 16.62 21.88 5.36
C TYR A 431 16.85 23.33 5.79
N LYS A 432 18.01 23.64 6.40
CA LYS A 432 18.38 25.01 6.79
C LYS A 432 18.64 25.89 5.57
N GLU A 433 19.33 25.36 4.55
CA GLU A 433 19.57 26.08 3.30
C GLU A 433 18.26 26.34 2.54
N ILE A 434 17.33 25.37 2.53
CA ILE A 434 16.01 25.56 1.91
C ILE A 434 15.21 26.64 2.66
N GLU A 435 15.22 26.63 3.99
CA GLU A 435 14.50 27.64 4.77
C GLU A 435 15.09 29.05 4.61
N ALA A 436 16.42 29.17 4.52
CA ALA A 436 17.10 30.44 4.30
C ALA A 436 16.87 31.01 2.89
N ASN A 437 16.93 30.16 1.85
CA ASN A 437 16.84 30.58 0.46
C ASN A 437 15.40 30.61 -0.09
N PHE A 438 14.50 29.79 0.48
CA PHE A 438 13.15 29.54 -0.01
C PHE A 438 12.13 29.43 1.14
N GLY A 439 12.11 30.40 2.06
CA GLY A 439 11.28 30.35 3.28
C GLY A 439 9.78 30.08 3.05
N GLY A 440 9.19 30.60 1.96
CA GLY A 440 7.79 30.32 1.60
C GLY A 440 7.51 28.85 1.34
N GLU A 441 8.45 28.12 0.75
CA GLU A 441 8.33 26.70 0.40
C GLU A 441 8.38 25.81 1.65
N SER A 442 9.22 26.17 2.63
CA SER A 442 9.25 25.52 3.94
C SER A 442 7.88 25.59 4.64
N ILE A 443 7.22 26.75 4.57
CA ILE A 443 5.88 26.96 5.16
C ILE A 443 4.81 26.10 4.45
N LEU A 444 4.80 26.13 3.11
CA LEU A 444 3.85 25.33 2.32
C LEU A 444 3.99 23.83 2.62
N ARG A 445 5.23 23.34 2.70
CA ARG A 445 5.52 21.94 3.04
C ARG A 445 5.14 21.58 4.47
N LYS A 446 5.33 22.48 5.44
CA LYS A 446 4.90 22.28 6.84
C LYS A 446 3.37 22.22 6.92
N ARG A 447 2.66 23.02 6.13
CA ARG A 447 1.19 23.10 6.10
C ARG A 447 0.54 21.84 5.51
N ASP A 448 1.05 21.35 4.38
CA ASP A 448 0.53 20.15 3.73
C ASP A 448 1.68 19.26 3.23
N LYS A 449 2.24 18.46 4.12
CA LYS A 449 3.38 17.59 3.78
C LYS A 449 3.01 16.45 2.82
N LEU A 450 1.74 16.05 2.77
CA LEU A 450 1.28 14.99 1.88
C LEU A 450 1.18 15.51 0.44
N GLY A 451 0.48 16.63 0.26
CA GLY A 451 0.20 17.23 -1.05
C GLY A 451 1.29 18.16 -1.58
N TYR A 452 2.18 18.68 -0.73
CA TYR A 452 3.29 19.52 -1.18
C TYR A 452 4.19 18.77 -2.15
N ARG A 453 4.32 19.31 -3.36
CA ARG A 453 5.24 18.84 -4.39
C ARG A 453 6.44 19.77 -4.44
N TYR A 454 7.63 19.19 -4.34
CA TYR A 454 8.86 19.94 -4.53
C TYR A 454 8.91 20.58 -5.93
N PRO A 455 9.47 21.78 -6.11
CA PRO A 455 9.69 22.35 -7.44
C PRO A 455 10.51 21.38 -8.30
N ARG A 456 9.95 21.00 -9.45
CA ARG A 456 10.55 20.00 -10.35
C ARG A 456 10.85 18.66 -9.67
N GLY A 457 10.09 18.32 -8.62
CA GLY A 457 10.23 17.09 -7.84
C GLY A 457 8.90 16.39 -7.59
N GLU A 458 8.89 15.54 -6.57
CA GLU A 458 7.75 14.71 -6.17
C GLU A 458 7.08 15.25 -4.90
N SER A 459 5.81 14.87 -4.74
CA SER A 459 5.05 14.90 -3.48
C SER A 459 4.95 13.48 -2.90
N TYR A 460 4.44 13.34 -1.68
CA TYR A 460 4.09 12.01 -1.16
C TYR A 460 2.95 11.36 -1.95
N LEU A 461 2.06 12.14 -2.59
CA LEU A 461 1.03 11.60 -3.49
C LEU A 461 1.63 11.00 -4.77
N ASP A 462 2.66 11.63 -5.34
CA ASP A 462 3.41 11.09 -6.48
C ASP A 462 4.09 9.76 -6.10
N LEU A 463 4.70 9.73 -4.92
CA LEU A 463 5.32 8.54 -4.35
C LEU A 463 4.31 7.40 -4.15
N ILE A 464 3.10 7.69 -3.62
CA ILE A 464 2.01 6.72 -3.50
C ILE A 464 1.63 6.17 -4.88
N ALA A 465 1.44 7.03 -5.87
CA ALA A 465 1.05 6.62 -7.22
C ALA A 465 2.09 5.70 -7.89
N ARG A 466 3.39 5.98 -7.73
CA ARG A 466 4.42 5.07 -8.27
C ARG A 466 4.61 3.79 -7.47
N LEU A 467 4.21 3.73 -6.21
CA LEU A 467 4.29 2.49 -5.41
C LEU A 467 3.13 1.53 -5.67
N ASP A 468 2.00 1.99 -6.21
CA ASP A 468 0.82 1.17 -6.50
C ASP A 468 1.13 -0.13 -7.28
N PRO A 469 1.91 -0.12 -8.39
CA PRO A 469 2.26 -1.34 -9.10
C PRO A 469 2.99 -2.38 -8.25
N LEU A 470 3.84 -1.94 -7.31
CA LEU A 470 4.59 -2.84 -6.43
C LEU A 470 3.70 -3.48 -5.36
N MET A 471 2.56 -2.86 -5.03
CA MET A 471 1.69 -3.43 -3.99
C MET A 471 1.02 -4.70 -4.45
N HIS A 472 0.66 -4.79 -5.72
CA HIS A 472 0.15 -6.03 -6.29
C HIS A 472 1.18 -7.16 -6.20
N GLU A 473 2.44 -6.85 -6.49
CA GLU A 473 3.50 -7.84 -6.41
C GLU A 473 3.79 -8.24 -4.95
N LEU A 474 3.83 -7.28 -4.03
CA LEU A 474 4.02 -7.54 -2.61
C LEU A 474 2.90 -8.41 -2.03
N GLU A 475 1.64 -8.10 -2.33
CA GLU A 475 0.47 -8.84 -1.84
C GLU A 475 0.41 -10.28 -2.41
N SER A 476 1.03 -10.51 -3.57
CA SER A 476 1.10 -11.85 -4.20
C SER A 476 2.07 -12.82 -3.52
N TYR A 477 2.98 -12.31 -2.67
CA TYR A 477 4.00 -13.12 -2.04
C TYR A 477 3.52 -13.75 -0.73
N ALA A 478 3.77 -15.06 -0.61
CA ALA A 478 3.69 -15.80 0.64
C ALA A 478 5.07 -15.94 1.32
N GLU A 479 6.15 -15.81 0.55
CA GLU A 479 7.51 -15.82 1.07
C GLU A 479 7.82 -14.55 1.89
N PRO A 480 8.75 -14.61 2.85
CA PRO A 480 9.25 -13.41 3.50
C PRO A 480 9.90 -12.48 2.49
N LEU A 481 9.61 -11.19 2.61
CA LEU A 481 10.19 -10.15 1.77
C LEU A 481 10.97 -9.16 2.62
N LEU A 482 12.23 -8.90 2.30
CA LEU A 482 13.01 -7.78 2.84
C LEU A 482 13.05 -6.65 1.81
N ILE A 483 12.67 -5.44 2.24
CA ILE A 483 12.73 -4.21 1.44
C ILE A 483 13.79 -3.29 2.06
N VAL A 484 14.87 -3.04 1.32
CA VAL A 484 15.89 -2.05 1.68
C VAL A 484 15.68 -0.79 0.84
N SER A 485 15.15 0.27 1.47
CA SER A 485 14.76 1.49 0.76
C SER A 485 15.06 2.75 1.60
N HIS A 486 14.23 3.78 1.50
CA HIS A 486 14.50 5.13 1.98
C HIS A 486 13.41 5.65 2.89
N GLN A 487 13.60 6.83 3.47
CA GLN A 487 12.75 7.29 4.55
C GLN A 487 11.33 7.63 4.08
N ALA A 488 11.16 8.37 2.99
CA ALA A 488 9.81 8.72 2.51
C ALA A 488 9.11 7.49 1.92
N THR A 489 9.82 6.67 1.15
CA THR A 489 9.30 5.45 0.54
C THR A 489 8.82 4.45 1.59
N LEU A 490 9.64 4.17 2.62
CA LEU A 490 9.28 3.23 3.67
C LEU A 490 8.15 3.73 4.56
N ARG A 491 8.00 5.05 4.75
CA ARG A 491 6.83 5.63 5.44
C ARG A 491 5.53 5.23 4.76
N ILE A 492 5.48 5.34 3.44
CA ILE A 492 4.30 4.98 2.64
C ILE A 492 4.03 3.48 2.71
N LEU A 493 5.07 2.66 2.47
CA LEU A 493 4.95 1.21 2.54
C LEU A 493 4.50 0.73 3.91
N TYR A 494 5.18 1.18 4.97
CA TYR A 494 4.82 0.84 6.35
C TYR A 494 3.39 1.25 6.67
N ALA A 495 2.99 2.50 6.37
CA ALA A 495 1.64 2.98 6.65
C ALA A 495 0.56 2.10 6.01
N TYR A 496 0.74 1.73 4.74
CA TYR A 496 -0.17 0.81 4.05
C TYR A 496 -0.20 -0.58 4.69
N LEU A 497 0.97 -1.14 5.00
CA LEU A 497 1.09 -2.48 5.59
C LEU A 497 0.39 -2.58 6.95
N VAL A 498 0.54 -1.58 7.82
CA VAL A 498 -0.05 -1.56 9.16
C VAL A 498 -1.46 -0.92 9.22
N GLY A 499 -1.93 -0.32 8.12
CA GLY A 499 -3.27 0.28 8.05
C GLY A 499 -3.38 1.71 8.59
N ILE A 500 -2.27 2.45 8.66
CA ILE A 500 -2.26 3.87 9.00
C ILE A 500 -2.77 4.69 7.80
N PRO A 501 -3.63 5.71 8.02
CA PRO A 501 -4.11 6.58 6.93
C PRO A 501 -2.98 7.27 6.16
N ARG A 502 -3.12 7.42 4.84
CA ARG A 502 -2.12 8.06 3.98
C ARG A 502 -1.75 9.50 4.40
N ALA A 503 -2.67 10.21 5.04
CA ALA A 503 -2.47 11.56 5.58
C ALA A 503 -1.43 11.61 6.73
N GLU A 504 -1.28 10.51 7.45
CA GLU A 504 -0.35 10.39 8.58
C GLU A 504 1.00 9.81 8.16
N ALA A 505 1.06 9.11 7.03
CA ALA A 505 2.26 8.45 6.53
C ALA A 505 3.52 9.36 6.52
N PRO A 506 3.47 10.63 6.08
CA PRO A 506 4.66 11.51 6.08
C PRO A 506 5.27 11.80 7.46
N LYS A 507 4.56 11.50 8.55
CA LYS A 507 4.96 11.78 9.94
C LYS A 507 5.59 10.55 10.62
N ILE A 508 5.39 9.35 10.08
CA ILE A 508 5.85 8.11 10.68
C ILE A 508 7.37 8.11 10.84
N GLU A 509 7.87 7.61 11.96
CA GLU A 509 9.29 7.46 12.21
C GLU A 509 9.80 6.12 11.69
N ILE A 510 10.75 6.20 10.74
CA ILE A 510 11.50 5.06 10.23
C ILE A 510 12.99 5.34 10.52
N PRO A 511 13.53 4.85 11.64
CA PRO A 511 14.91 5.14 12.04
C PRO A 511 15.94 4.45 11.12
N LEU A 512 17.15 5.00 11.05
CA LEU A 512 18.29 4.30 10.45
C LEU A 512 18.65 3.08 11.29
N HIS A 513 19.40 2.15 10.69
CA HIS A 513 19.99 1.01 11.40
C HIS A 513 18.99 0.16 12.18
N THR A 514 17.77 0.07 11.65
CA THR A 514 16.68 -0.66 12.27
C THR A 514 15.98 -1.49 11.20
N ILE A 515 15.68 -2.75 11.52
CA ILE A 515 14.81 -3.61 10.73
C ILE A 515 13.46 -3.65 11.43
N ILE A 516 12.39 -3.33 10.71
CA ILE A 516 11.02 -3.44 11.18
C ILE A 516 10.43 -4.69 10.53
N LYS A 517 10.08 -5.68 11.34
CA LYS A 517 9.37 -6.90 10.94
C LYS A 517 7.88 -6.67 11.14
N ILE A 518 7.10 -6.90 10.08
CA ILE A 518 5.65 -6.89 10.10
C ILE A 518 5.18 -8.29 9.72
N GLU A 519 4.47 -8.95 10.61
CA GLU A 519 4.00 -10.32 10.42
C GLU A 519 2.48 -10.36 10.52
N TRP A 520 1.85 -10.99 9.52
CA TRP A 520 0.40 -11.25 9.54
C TRP A 520 0.17 -12.75 9.73
N ASP A 521 -0.71 -13.07 10.66
CA ASP A 521 -1.23 -14.43 10.89
C ASP A 521 -2.21 -14.89 9.80
N GLY A 522 -2.62 -13.97 8.94
CA GLY A 522 -3.50 -14.19 7.79
C GLY A 522 -4.79 -13.39 7.82
N TRP A 523 -5.33 -13.01 8.98
CA TRP A 523 -6.71 -12.50 9.04
C TRP A 523 -6.83 -11.02 9.41
N GLN A 524 -6.27 -10.55 10.51
CA GLN A 524 -6.44 -9.13 10.88
C GLN A 524 -5.33 -8.59 11.76
N SER A 525 -4.80 -9.41 12.65
CA SER A 525 -3.74 -8.99 13.54
C SER A 525 -2.42 -8.96 12.78
N PHE A 526 -1.65 -7.91 13.00
CA PHE A 526 -0.25 -7.91 12.66
C PHE A 526 0.56 -7.77 13.93
N ASN A 527 1.72 -8.41 13.95
CA ASN A 527 2.73 -8.17 14.97
C ASN A 527 3.85 -7.33 14.35
N GLU A 528 4.26 -6.28 15.05
CA GLU A 528 5.42 -5.46 14.69
C GLU A 528 6.54 -5.74 15.67
N THR A 529 7.75 -5.98 15.14
CA THR A 529 8.96 -6.09 15.95
C THR A 529 10.08 -5.27 15.32
N ARG A 530 10.84 -4.53 16.13
CA ARG A 530 11.97 -3.73 15.68
C ARG A 530 13.28 -4.32 16.18
N PHE A 531 14.23 -4.49 15.27
CA PHE A 531 15.57 -4.96 15.55
C PHE A 531 16.55 -3.83 15.28
N HIS A 532 17.15 -3.30 16.33
CA HIS A 532 18.10 -2.20 16.26
C HIS A 532 19.53 -2.73 16.15
N PHE A 533 20.31 -2.11 15.27
CA PHE A 533 21.75 -2.35 15.20
C PHE A 533 22.47 -1.37 16.10
N ASP A 534 23.03 -1.88 17.20
CA ASP A 534 23.87 -1.11 18.10
C ASP A 534 25.28 -1.02 17.51
N ASP A 535 25.62 0.14 16.95
CA ASP A 535 26.94 0.37 16.37
C ASP A 535 28.00 0.41 17.48
N PRO A 536 28.93 -0.59 17.56
CA PRO A 536 29.90 -0.66 18.64
C PRO A 536 30.83 0.57 18.70
N ALA A 537 31.09 1.19 17.55
CA ALA A 537 31.92 2.39 17.48
C ALA A 537 31.20 3.66 17.96
N ALA A 538 29.88 3.73 17.81
CA ALA A 538 29.08 4.84 18.33
C ALA A 538 28.97 4.76 19.87
N ALA A 539 28.86 3.55 20.42
CA ALA A 539 28.91 3.30 21.86
C ALA A 539 30.29 3.67 22.46
N ALA A 540 31.38 3.39 21.74
CA ALA A 540 32.72 3.81 22.16
C ALA A 540 32.88 5.34 22.14
N ALA A 541 32.35 6.04 21.12
CA ALA A 541 32.43 7.50 21.02
C ALA A 541 31.57 8.27 22.04
N SER A 542 30.44 7.70 22.48
CA SER A 542 29.63 8.29 23.56
C SER A 542 30.22 8.07 24.95
N SER A 543 31.05 7.03 25.11
CA SER A 543 31.80 6.79 26.35
C SER A 543 33.03 7.68 26.48
N SER A 544 33.65 8.10 25.37
CA SER A 544 34.81 9.01 25.40
C SER A 544 34.43 10.49 25.57
N SER A 545 33.24 10.91 25.14
CA SER A 545 32.76 12.29 25.33
C SER A 545 32.28 12.60 26.75
N ARG A 546 32.07 11.58 27.60
CA ARG A 546 31.79 11.73 29.03
C ARG A 546 33.05 11.94 29.88
N ALA A 547 34.24 11.74 29.33
CA ALA A 547 35.49 11.86 30.08
C ALA A 547 36.07 13.29 30.10
N ASP A 548 35.52 14.24 29.32
CA ASP A 548 36.16 15.55 29.09
C ASP A 548 35.29 16.76 29.45
N ASN A 549 34.19 16.56 30.20
CA ASN A 549 33.41 17.64 30.80
C ASN A 549 33.30 17.43 32.31
N SER A 550 34.43 17.60 33.00
CA SER A 550 34.42 17.91 34.44
C SER A 550 34.20 19.42 34.58
N PRO A 551 33.15 19.90 35.26
CA PRO A 551 32.97 21.33 35.48
C PRO A 551 34.07 21.88 36.42
N PRO A 552 34.44 23.17 36.31
CA PRO A 552 35.37 23.77 37.26
C PRO A 552 34.74 23.76 38.66
N GLN A 553 35.53 23.36 39.67
CA GLN A 553 35.13 23.47 41.07
C GLN A 553 35.08 24.94 41.47
N ASP A 554 33.87 25.50 41.62
CA ASP A 554 33.66 26.73 42.37
C ASP A 554 33.32 26.35 43.82
N ASN A 555 34.25 26.69 44.71
CA ASN A 555 34.00 26.84 46.14
C ASN A 555 33.11 28.07 46.33
N ASN A 556 31.93 27.91 46.91
CA ASN A 556 31.33 28.89 47.80
C ASN A 556 30.31 28.20 48.71
N ASN A 557 30.63 28.21 50.01
CA ASN A 557 29.64 28.14 51.08
C ASN A 557 28.83 29.44 51.07
N ASP A 558 27.54 29.33 51.34
CA ASP A 558 26.85 30.04 52.44
C ASP A 558 25.33 29.97 52.22
N ASP A 559 24.71 29.19 53.12
CA ASP A 559 23.46 29.34 53.86
C ASP A 559 22.36 30.36 53.44
N ASP A 560 21.14 29.88 53.74
CA ASP A 560 19.91 30.56 54.19
C ASP A 560 18.77 30.94 53.20
N ASP A 561 17.65 30.27 53.51
CA ASP A 561 16.26 30.76 53.69
C ASP A 561 15.29 30.97 52.51
N ASP A 562 14.24 30.13 52.58
CA ASP A 562 12.79 30.43 52.55
C ASP A 562 12.20 31.27 51.40
N ASP A 563 11.35 30.62 50.58
CA ASP A 563 9.89 30.59 50.79
C ASP A 563 9.09 30.49 49.47
N ASP A 564 8.04 29.70 49.56
CA ASP A 564 6.75 29.73 48.88
C ASP A 564 6.61 29.73 47.34
N GLY A 565 5.77 28.79 46.90
CA GLY A 565 4.55 29.23 46.20
C GLY A 565 4.22 28.57 44.86
N GLN A 566 3.27 27.65 44.95
CA GLN A 566 2.19 27.41 43.97
C GLN A 566 2.47 26.52 42.74
N ARG A 567 2.07 25.25 42.95
CA ARG A 567 1.28 24.49 41.97
C ARG A 567 0.06 25.33 41.52
N LEU A 568 -0.30 25.26 40.24
CA LEU A 568 -1.57 24.70 39.76
C LEU A 568 -1.75 24.89 38.24
N PHE A 569 -2.16 23.77 37.62
CA PHE A 569 -2.80 23.53 36.32
C PHE A 569 -1.98 23.61 35.02
#